data_AF-A0A2V4VA71-F1
#
_entry.id   AF-A0A2V4VA71-F1
#
_cell.length_a   1.000
_cell.length_b   1.000
_cell.length_c   1.000
_cell.angle_alpha   90.00
_cell.angle_beta   90.00
_cell.angle_gamma   90.00
#
_symmetry.space_group_name_H-M   'P 1'
#
loop_
_entity.id
_entity.type
_entity.pdbx_description
1 polymer ?
#
loop_
_entity_poly.entity_id
_entity_poly.type
_entity_poly.pdbx_seq_one_letter_code
_entity_poly.pdbx_strand_id
1 'polypeptide(L)'
;MARTSKSKIPVLLYRYEGPARNIGFTFSPLYLNEDTSQVRQEDMLFIYDEDFEHIRPAISHIFPITDPWSGETVQAFDPCWNNPIAKEAWQTIVADFKQVNSADPDLQMFLDKLTVWIRKVLDHADGIEVTGNL
;
A
#
# COMPACT_ATOMS: atom_id res chain seq x y z
N MET A 1 -24.46 22.66 -15.37
CA MET A 1 -24.08 21.26 -15.08
C MET A 1 -22.65 21.25 -14.57
N ALA A 2 -22.45 21.00 -13.28
CA ALA A 2 -21.10 20.89 -12.72
C ALA A 2 -20.48 19.59 -13.24
N ARG A 3 -19.27 19.67 -13.80
CA ARG A 3 -18.46 18.48 -14.10
C ARG A 3 -18.19 17.77 -12.78
N THR A 4 -18.84 16.63 -12.56
CA THR A 4 -18.42 15.69 -11.52
C THR A 4 -16.99 15.30 -11.86
N SER A 5 -16.03 15.78 -11.07
CA SER A 5 -14.66 15.28 -11.12
C SER A 5 -14.74 13.79 -10.88
N LYS A 6 -14.29 12.98 -11.84
CA LYS A 6 -14.18 11.52 -11.63
C LYS A 6 -13.22 11.34 -10.45
N SER A 7 -13.68 10.68 -9.37
CA SER A 7 -12.75 10.23 -8.32
C SER A 7 -11.65 9.40 -8.99
N LYS A 8 -10.44 9.52 -8.46
CA LYS A 8 -9.25 8.82 -8.94
C LYS A 8 -8.41 8.44 -7.74
N ILE A 9 -7.76 7.28 -7.84
CA ILE A 9 -6.78 6.85 -6.85
C ILE A 9 -5.60 7.84 -6.86
N PRO A 10 -5.27 8.48 -5.73
CA PRO A 10 -4.06 9.28 -5.59
C PRO A 10 -2.81 8.46 -5.90
N VAL A 11 -1.86 9.05 -6.60
CA VAL A 11 -0.56 8.41 -6.90
C VAL A 11 0.51 9.00 -5.99
N LEU A 12 1.27 8.15 -5.31
CA LEU A 12 2.48 8.54 -4.62
C LEU A 12 3.69 8.22 -5.50
N LEU A 13 4.47 9.26 -5.80
CA LEU A 13 5.63 9.20 -6.70
C LEU A 13 6.93 9.43 -5.93
N TYR A 14 7.98 8.74 -6.36
CA TYR A 14 9.36 9.02 -5.99
C TYR A 14 10.20 9.39 -7.21
N ARG A 15 10.47 8.44 -8.13
CA ARG A 15 11.31 8.63 -9.32
C ARG A 15 10.64 8.25 -10.63
N TYR A 16 9.40 7.75 -10.60
CA TYR A 16 8.71 7.40 -11.82
C TYR A 16 8.46 8.62 -12.72
N GLU A 17 9.12 8.66 -13.87
CA GLU A 17 8.95 9.69 -14.92
C GLU A 17 8.29 9.13 -16.21
N GLY A 18 7.86 7.86 -16.17
CA GLY A 18 7.29 7.15 -17.32
C GLY A 18 5.87 7.57 -17.70
N PRO A 19 5.34 7.09 -18.84
CA PRO A 19 3.95 7.32 -19.22
C PRO A 19 3.01 6.60 -18.25
N ALA A 20 1.83 7.16 -17.94
CA ALA A 20 0.86 6.52 -17.04
C ALA A 20 0.31 5.18 -17.59
N ARG A 21 1.09 4.11 -17.45
CA ARG A 21 0.76 2.73 -17.81
C ARG A 21 -0.06 2.03 -16.72
N ASN A 22 -0.12 2.63 -15.53
CA ASN A 22 -0.78 2.11 -14.34
C ASN A 22 -0.31 0.69 -13.98
N ILE A 23 0.98 0.38 -14.17
CA ILE A 23 1.61 -0.87 -13.73
C ILE A 23 2.27 -0.61 -12.38
N GLY A 24 1.89 -1.35 -11.36
CA GLY A 24 2.32 -1.14 -9.98
C GLY A 24 1.34 -1.72 -8.98
N PHE A 25 1.19 -1.02 -7.86
CA PHE A 25 0.51 -1.54 -6.68
C PHE A 25 -0.51 -0.55 -6.14
N THR A 26 -1.71 -1.05 -5.86
CA THR A 26 -2.76 -0.31 -5.17
C THR A 26 -2.81 -0.74 -3.71
N PHE A 27 -2.76 0.23 -2.82
CA PHE A 27 -2.96 0.07 -1.40
C PHE A 27 -4.39 0.50 -1.08
N SER A 28 -5.18 -0.42 -0.54
CA SER A 28 -6.59 -0.22 -0.22
C SER A 28 -6.84 -0.49 1.26
N PRO A 29 -7.60 0.36 1.98
CA PRO A 29 -8.10 0.03 3.31
C PRO A 29 -8.75 -1.36 3.34
N LEU A 30 -8.27 -2.21 4.24
CA LEU A 30 -8.83 -3.55 4.47
C LEU A 30 -9.84 -3.47 5.60
N TYR A 31 -11.06 -3.91 5.33
CA TYR A 31 -12.10 -4.09 6.34
C TYR A 31 -12.55 -5.54 6.32
N LEU A 32 -12.53 -6.20 7.48
CA LEU A 32 -12.90 -7.62 7.60
C LEU A 32 -14.40 -7.82 7.83
N ASN A 33 -15.12 -6.75 8.15
CA ASN A 33 -16.57 -6.77 8.32
C ASN A 33 -17.28 -6.46 6.99
N GLU A 34 -18.31 -7.25 6.66
CA GLU A 34 -19.08 -7.10 5.40
C GLU A 34 -19.95 -5.83 5.36
N ASP A 35 -20.23 -5.21 6.52
CA ASP A 35 -21.06 -3.99 6.63
C ASP A 35 -20.31 -2.69 6.28
N THR A 36 -19.01 -2.78 5.96
CA THR A 36 -18.20 -1.60 5.69
C THR A 36 -18.42 -1.09 4.27
N SER A 37 -18.72 0.21 4.15
CA SER A 37 -18.99 0.89 2.88
C SER A 37 -17.89 0.66 1.85
N GLN A 38 -18.27 0.56 0.57
CA GLN A 38 -17.35 0.47 -0.57
C GLN A 38 -16.13 1.39 -0.40
N VAL A 39 -14.93 0.82 -0.50
CA VAL A 39 -13.67 1.58 -0.44
C VAL A 39 -13.67 2.60 -1.57
N ARG A 40 -13.56 3.88 -1.22
CA ARG A 40 -13.56 4.96 -2.20
C ARG A 40 -12.16 5.13 -2.77
N GLN A 41 -12.05 5.49 -4.04
CA GLN A 41 -10.76 5.65 -4.70
C GLN A 41 -9.86 6.70 -4.04
N GLU A 42 -10.45 7.75 -3.48
CA GLU A 42 -9.72 8.78 -2.72
C GLU A 42 -9.08 8.28 -1.42
N ASP A 43 -9.55 7.14 -0.89
CA ASP A 43 -9.01 6.52 0.32
C ASP A 43 -7.94 5.46 -0.01
N MET A 44 -7.69 5.18 -1.30
CA MET A 44 -6.65 4.29 -1.79
C MET A 44 -5.34 5.06 -2.06
N LEU A 45 -4.27 4.34 -2.39
CA LEU A 45 -3.01 4.90 -2.85
C LEU A 45 -2.42 4.01 -3.93
N PHE A 46 -1.93 4.61 -5.02
CA PHE A 46 -1.22 3.88 -6.08
C PHE A 46 0.26 4.23 -6.07
N ILE A 47 1.11 3.23 -6.23
CA ILE A 47 2.57 3.35 -6.35
C ILE A 47 3.00 2.57 -7.59
N TYR A 48 3.77 3.19 -8.49
CA TYR A 48 4.33 2.50 -9.65
C TYR A 48 5.32 1.42 -9.23
N ASP A 49 5.45 0.35 -10.02
CA ASP A 49 6.37 -0.76 -9.73
C ASP A 49 7.80 -0.27 -9.44
N GLU A 50 8.30 0.66 -10.24
CA GLU A 50 9.64 1.22 -10.08
C GLU A 50 9.85 1.96 -8.75
N ASP A 51 8.81 2.64 -8.25
CA ASP A 51 8.86 3.29 -6.94
C ASP A 51 8.61 2.28 -5.81
N PHE A 52 7.82 1.23 -6.06
CA PHE A 52 7.51 0.17 -5.11
C PHE A 52 8.74 -0.69 -4.78
N GLU A 53 9.69 -0.85 -5.70
CA GLU A 53 10.96 -1.54 -5.44
C GLU A 53 11.68 -1.03 -4.18
N HIS A 54 11.51 0.25 -3.83
CA HIS A 54 12.12 0.83 -2.63
C HIS A 54 11.46 0.44 -1.31
N ILE A 55 10.23 -0.10 -1.35
CA ILE A 55 9.47 -0.55 -0.17
C ILE A 55 9.21 -2.05 -0.17
N ARG A 56 9.35 -2.72 -1.32
CA ARG A 56 9.20 -4.17 -1.48
C ARG A 56 9.96 -4.97 -0.41
N PRO A 57 11.22 -4.66 -0.04
CA PRO A 57 11.93 -5.43 0.98
C PRO A 57 11.23 -5.44 2.34
N ALA A 58 10.67 -4.31 2.78
CA ALA A 58 9.96 -4.20 4.06
C ALA A 58 8.63 -4.96 4.03
N ILE A 59 7.91 -4.93 2.90
CA ILE A 59 6.66 -5.66 2.72
C ILE A 59 6.93 -7.17 2.65
N SER A 60 7.94 -7.61 1.89
CA SER A 60 8.28 -9.03 1.81
C SER A 60 8.80 -9.62 3.13
N HIS A 61 9.42 -8.79 3.99
CA HIS A 61 9.98 -9.23 5.26
C HIS A 61 8.94 -9.76 6.25
N ILE A 62 7.69 -9.28 6.20
CA ILE A 62 6.66 -9.77 7.12
C ILE A 62 6.13 -11.16 6.76
N PHE A 63 6.41 -11.67 5.57
CA PHE A 63 5.97 -13.01 5.16
C PHE A 63 6.87 -14.10 5.77
N PRO A 64 6.31 -15.26 6.14
CA PRO A 64 4.92 -15.68 5.94
C PRO A 64 3.92 -15.01 6.89
N ILE A 65 2.70 -14.74 6.40
CA ILE A 65 1.58 -14.21 7.18
C ILE A 65 0.35 -15.10 7.09
N THR A 66 -0.57 -14.93 8.04
CA THR A 66 -1.91 -15.51 7.95
C THR A 66 -2.83 -14.56 7.20
N ASP A 67 -3.44 -15.04 6.12
CA ASP A 67 -4.48 -14.32 5.39
C ASP A 67 -5.67 -14.07 6.33
N PRO A 68 -6.11 -12.81 6.51
CA PRO A 68 -7.14 -12.49 7.49
C PRO A 68 -8.55 -12.89 7.04
N TRP A 69 -8.78 -13.21 5.77
CA TRP A 69 -10.07 -13.72 5.29
C TRP A 69 -10.15 -15.25 5.32
N SER A 70 -9.12 -15.93 4.82
CA SER A 70 -9.13 -17.40 4.72
C SER A 70 -8.55 -18.10 5.94
N GLY A 71 -7.71 -17.42 6.72
CA GLY A 71 -6.94 -18.01 7.81
C GLY A 71 -5.76 -18.87 7.33
N GLU A 72 -5.49 -18.91 6.02
CA GLU A 72 -4.40 -19.69 5.44
C GLU A 72 -3.05 -18.97 5.56
N THR A 73 -1.97 -19.73 5.65
CA THR A 73 -0.62 -19.15 5.67
C THR A 73 -0.14 -18.83 4.26
N VAL A 74 -0.01 -17.54 3.95
CA VAL A 74 0.58 -17.03 2.72
C VAL A 74 2.10 -16.92 2.89
N GLN A 75 2.85 -17.60 2.02
CA GLN A 75 4.29 -17.76 2.18
C GLN A 75 5.12 -16.56 1.70
N ALA A 76 4.60 -15.81 0.73
CA ALA A 76 5.32 -14.72 0.10
C ALA A 76 4.34 -13.69 -0.49
N PHE A 77 4.85 -12.50 -0.71
CA PHE A 77 4.15 -11.44 -1.43
C PHE A 77 3.88 -11.84 -2.89
N ASP A 78 2.64 -11.72 -3.34
CA ASP A 78 2.19 -11.96 -4.71
C ASP A 78 2.15 -10.65 -5.52
N PRO A 79 3.04 -10.47 -6.51
CA PRO A 79 3.07 -9.25 -7.33
C PRO A 79 1.90 -9.08 -8.30
N CYS A 80 1.11 -10.13 -8.57
CA CYS A 80 0.07 -10.14 -9.58
C CYS A 80 -1.35 -10.09 -8.99
N TRP A 81 -1.47 -10.27 -7.67
CA TRP A 81 -2.76 -10.44 -6.99
C TRP A 81 -2.81 -9.67 -5.66
N ASN A 82 -3.80 -10.04 -4.84
CA ASN A 82 -4.10 -9.43 -3.57
C ASN A 82 -3.19 -9.95 -2.46
N ASN A 83 -2.75 -9.02 -1.62
CA ASN A 83 -1.97 -9.30 -0.42
C ASN A 83 -2.64 -8.58 0.76
N PRO A 84 -3.62 -9.20 1.41
CA PRO A 84 -4.20 -8.64 2.63
C PRO A 84 -3.23 -8.70 3.79
N ILE A 85 -2.96 -7.54 4.37
CA ILE A 85 -2.02 -7.42 5.49
C ILE A 85 -2.76 -6.76 6.65
N ALA A 86 -2.89 -7.48 7.77
CA ALA A 86 -3.52 -7.00 8.99
C ALA A 86 -2.73 -5.83 9.61
N LYS A 87 -3.44 -4.98 10.36
CA LYS A 87 -2.92 -3.76 10.99
C LYS A 87 -1.65 -3.99 11.82
N GLU A 88 -1.54 -5.12 12.51
CA GLU A 88 -0.40 -5.45 13.36
C GLU A 88 0.88 -5.59 12.53
N ALA A 89 0.81 -6.24 11.37
CA ALA A 89 1.96 -6.46 10.50
C ALA A 89 2.46 -5.16 9.85
N TRP A 90 1.56 -4.19 9.60
CA TRP A 90 1.94 -2.86 9.11
C TRP A 90 2.80 -2.07 10.09
N GLN A 91 2.71 -2.34 11.39
CA GLN A 91 3.58 -1.69 12.37
C GLN A 91 5.05 -2.08 12.14
N THR A 92 5.31 -3.34 11.79
CA THR A 92 6.64 -3.84 11.41
C THR A 92 7.12 -3.19 10.12
N ILE A 93 6.29 -3.15 9.07
CA ILE A 93 6.63 -2.51 7.79
C ILE A 93 7.00 -1.03 7.99
N VAL A 94 6.21 -0.28 8.77
CA VAL A 94 6.49 1.13 9.06
C VAL A 94 7.76 1.31 9.91
N ALA A 95 8.09 0.35 10.78
CA ALA A 95 9.35 0.38 11.51
C ALA A 95 10.54 0.18 10.56
N ASP A 96 10.42 -0.75 9.60
CA ASP A 96 11.45 -1.02 8.60
C ASP A 96 11.69 0.21 7.70
N PHE A 97 10.64 0.93 7.29
CA PHE A 97 10.77 2.19 6.55
C PHE A 97 11.64 3.23 7.28
N LYS A 98 11.53 3.32 8.61
CA LYS A 98 12.35 4.24 9.42
C LYS A 98 13.81 3.84 9.52
N GLN A 99 14.11 2.56 9.28
CA GLN A 99 15.48 2.04 9.29
C GLN A 99 16.19 2.21 7.95
N VAL A 100 15.45 2.60 6.89
CA VAL A 100 16.04 2.94 5.59
C VAL A 100 16.88 4.20 5.76
N ASN A 101 18.18 4.00 6.01
CA ASN A 101 19.15 5.08 6.05
C ASN A 101 19.50 5.50 4.63
N SER A 102 18.70 6.40 4.06
CA SER A 102 18.91 6.95 2.73
C SER A 102 19.64 8.29 2.80
N ALA A 103 20.73 8.41 2.05
CA ALA A 103 21.33 9.72 1.76
C ALA A 103 20.49 10.55 0.78
N ASP A 104 19.49 9.94 0.14
CA ASP A 104 18.54 10.58 -0.75
C ASP A 104 17.35 11.17 0.03
N PRO A 105 17.21 12.51 0.09
CA PRO A 105 16.12 13.17 0.80
C PRO A 105 14.75 12.96 0.15
N ASP A 106 14.69 12.73 -1.16
CA ASP A 106 13.43 12.49 -1.88
C ASP A 106 12.87 11.10 -1.53
N LEU A 107 13.75 10.10 -1.35
CA LEU A 107 13.34 8.78 -0.85
C LEU A 107 12.78 8.90 0.57
N GLN A 108 13.45 9.66 1.44
CA GLN A 108 12.96 9.86 2.81
C GLN A 108 11.58 10.53 2.80
N MET A 109 11.39 11.56 1.97
CA MET A 109 10.10 12.22 1.82
C MET A 109 9.01 11.28 1.29
N PHE A 110 9.34 10.39 0.35
CA PHE A 110 8.42 9.37 -0.16
C PHE A 110 7.98 8.41 0.96
N LEU A 111 8.94 7.87 1.73
CA LEU A 111 8.67 6.96 2.85
C LEU A 111 7.87 7.63 3.97
N ASP A 112 8.16 8.90 4.26
CA ASP A 112 7.42 9.68 5.26
C ASP A 112 5.96 9.90 4.85
N LYS A 113 5.72 10.28 3.58
CA LYS A 113 4.35 10.43 3.04
C LYS A 113 3.59 9.12 3.07
N LEU A 114 4.22 8.03 2.65
CA LEU A 114 3.63 6.69 2.71
C LEU A 114 3.29 6.31 4.16
N THR A 115 4.20 6.55 5.10
CA THR A 115 4.00 6.26 6.52
C THR A 115 2.83 7.04 7.11
N VAL A 116 2.69 8.33 6.76
CA VAL A 116 1.56 9.16 7.18
C VAL A 116 0.25 8.61 6.64
N TRP A 117 0.22 8.23 5.36
CA TRP A 117 -0.97 7.65 4.74
C TRP A 117 -1.35 6.32 5.40
N ILE A 118 -0.38 5.40 5.59
CA ILE A 118 -0.61 4.10 6.25
C ILE A 118 -1.22 4.30 7.64
N ARG A 119 -0.65 5.18 8.47
CA ARG A 119 -1.16 5.43 9.82
C ARG A 119 -2.60 5.95 9.80
N LYS A 120 -2.88 6.91 8.92
CA LYS A 120 -4.23 7.46 8.76
C LYS A 120 -5.25 6.38 8.36
N VAL A 121 -4.89 5.48 7.44
CA VAL A 121 -5.74 4.35 7.05
C VAL A 121 -5.97 3.40 8.22
N LEU A 122 -4.90 3.03 8.92
CA LEU A 122 -4.99 2.10 10.04
C LEU A 122 -5.70 2.68 11.27
N ASP A 123 -5.93 3.99 11.37
CA ASP A 123 -6.75 4.57 12.44
C ASP A 123 -8.20 4.05 12.42
N HIS A 124 -8.67 3.57 11.26
CA HIS A 124 -10.06 3.15 11.07
C HIS A 124 -10.23 1.82 10.31
N ALA A 125 -9.20 1.31 9.63
CA ALA A 125 -9.22 0.03 8.93
C ALA A 125 -8.59 -1.10 9.76
N ASP A 126 -8.97 -2.34 9.46
CA ASP A 126 -8.43 -3.57 10.06
C ASP A 126 -7.06 -3.95 9.47
N GLY A 127 -6.68 -3.32 8.37
CA GLY A 127 -5.39 -3.48 7.72
C GLY A 127 -5.32 -2.70 6.42
N ILE A 128 -4.46 -3.15 5.51
CA ILE A 128 -4.36 -2.64 4.14
C ILE A 128 -4.13 -3.83 3.22
N GLU A 129 -4.89 -3.91 2.13
CA GLU A 129 -4.66 -4.83 1.03
C GLU A 129 -3.73 -4.17 0.01
N VAL A 130 -2.67 -4.88 -0.38
CA VAL A 130 -1.79 -4.48 -1.48
C VAL A 130 -2.09 -5.35 -2.68
N THR A 131 -2.65 -4.76 -3.74
CA THR A 131 -2.97 -5.45 -4.99
C THR A 131 -1.98 -5.02 -6.07
N GLY A 132 -1.21 -5.97 -6.59
CA GLY A 132 -0.35 -5.76 -7.75
C GLY A 132 -1.04 -6.09 -9.07
N ASN A 133 -0.51 -5.55 -10.17
CA ASN A 133 -0.99 -5.85 -11.52
C ASN A 133 0.16 -6.09 -12.52
N LEU A 134 1.23 -6.73 -12.04
CA LEU A 134 2.42 -7.09 -12.81
C LEU A 134 2.19 -8.27 -13.76
#